data_AF-A0A1G8PJQ2-F1
#
_entry.id   AF-A0A1G8PJQ2-F1
#
_cell.length_a   1.000
_cell.length_b   1.000
_cell.length_c   1.000
_cell.angle_alpha   90.00
_cell.angle_beta   90.00
_cell.angle_gamma   90.00
#
_symmetry.space_group_name_H-M   'P 1'
#
loop_
_entity.id
_entity.type
_entity.pdbx_description
1 polymer ?
#
loop_
_entity_poly.entity_id
_entity_poly.type
_entity_poly.pdbx_seq_one_letter_code
_entity_poly.pdbx_strand_id
1 'polypeptide(L)' 'MSDESFIYVIDRLTAEFDNYLPRLAVVDVVHECRAQLCCSPAAAMPELVERLARLRLQEITPGLPAPLVGQGV' A
#
# COMPACT_ATOMS: atom_id res chain seq x y z
N MET A 1 13.14 -6.35 -13.35
CA MET A 1 12.29 -5.61 -12.40
C MET A 1 10.89 -6.16 -12.60
N SER A 2 10.44 -7.07 -11.74
CA SER A 2 9.25 -7.88 -12.04
C SER A 2 7.97 -7.15 -11.63
N ASP A 3 7.08 -6.99 -12.61
CA ASP A 3 5.69 -6.59 -12.45
C ASP A 3 4.96 -7.41 -11.37
N GLU A 4 5.39 -8.66 -11.18
CA GLU A 4 4.93 -9.59 -10.13
C GLU A 4 5.01 -9.02 -8.71
N SER A 5 6.07 -8.26 -8.37
CA SER A 5 6.19 -7.66 -7.03
C SER A 5 5.13 -6.58 -6.81
N PHE A 6 4.79 -5.82 -7.84
CA PHE A 6 3.73 -4.80 -7.77
C PHE A 6 2.35 -5.45 -7.66
N ILE A 7 2.11 -6.50 -8.43
CA ILE A 7 0.86 -7.28 -8.36
C ILE A 7 0.69 -7.86 -6.96
N TYR A 8 1.74 -8.43 -6.38
CA TYR A 8 1.72 -8.99 -5.03
C TYR A 8 1.41 -7.94 -3.96
N VAL A 9 2.04 -6.76 -4.05
CA VAL A 9 1.80 -5.61 -3.17
C VAL A 9 0.35 -5.15 -3.28
N ILE A 10 -0.16 -4.94 -4.50
CA ILE A 10 -1.55 -4.53 -4.75
C ILE A 10 -2.52 -5.57 -4.19
N ASP A 11 -2.28 -6.86 -4.41
CA ASP A 11 -3.15 -7.93 -3.95
C ASP A 11 -3.21 -7.98 -2.41
N ARG A 12 -2.05 -7.89 -1.74
CA ARG A 12 -1.97 -7.85 -0.28
C ARG A 12 -2.65 -6.61 0.31
N LEU A 13 -2.37 -5.41 -0.23
CA LEU A 13 -3.03 -4.17 0.19
C LEU A 13 -4.53 -4.24 -0.09
N THR A 14 -4.94 -4.79 -1.23
CA THR A 14 -6.36 -4.97 -1.53
C THR A 14 -6.99 -5.87 -0.50
N ALA A 15 -6.42 -7.02 -0.17
CA ALA A 15 -6.97 -7.91 0.85
C ALA A 15 -7.04 -7.27 2.25
N GLU A 16 -6.04 -6.47 2.65
CA GLU A 16 -6.06 -5.77 3.94
C GLU A 16 -7.11 -4.67 4.01
N PHE A 17 -7.36 -3.99 2.89
CA PHE A 17 -8.31 -2.89 2.82
C PHE A 17 -9.63 -3.26 2.15
N ASP A 18 -9.86 -4.51 1.72
CA ASP A 18 -11.03 -4.96 0.95
C ASP A 18 -12.35 -4.63 1.65
N ASN A 19 -12.33 -4.72 2.98
CA ASN A 19 -13.46 -4.43 3.84
C ASN A 19 -13.78 -2.92 3.97
N TYR A 20 -12.89 -2.05 3.49
CA TYR A 20 -12.98 -0.59 3.67
C TYR A 20 -12.92 0.17 2.34
N LEU A 21 -12.16 -0.34 1.36
CA LEU A 21 -11.87 0.31 0.10
C LEU A 21 -11.93 -0.69 -1.05
N PRO A 22 -12.51 -0.30 -2.19
CA PRO A 22 -12.50 -1.14 -3.38
C PRO A 22 -11.07 -1.28 -3.91
N ARG A 23 -10.76 -2.46 -4.48
CA ARG A 23 -9.49 -2.75 -5.19
C ARG A 23 -9.05 -1.62 -6.13
N LEU A 24 -10.00 -0.98 -6.81
CA LEU A 24 -9.73 0.12 -7.73
C LEU A 24 -9.05 1.31 -7.03
N ALA A 25 -9.48 1.66 -5.82
CA ALA A 25 -8.88 2.74 -5.03
C ALA A 25 -7.45 2.38 -4.60
N VAL A 26 -7.21 1.13 -4.20
CA VAL A 26 -5.86 0.63 -3.86
C VAL A 26 -4.93 0.71 -5.08
N VAL A 27 -5.39 0.28 -6.25
CA VAL A 27 -4.62 0.36 -7.50
C VAL A 27 -4.31 1.80 -7.87
N ASP A 28 -5.28 2.71 -7.74
CA ASP A 28 -5.10 4.14 -8.05
C ASP A 28 -4.04 4.78 -7.14
N VAL A 29 -4.13 4.54 -5.83
CA VAL A 29 -3.13 5.00 -4.84
C VAL A 29 -1.73 4.44 -5.14
N VAL A 30 -1.62 3.15 -5.47
CA VAL A 30 -0.34 2.52 -5.82
C VAL A 30 0.24 3.12 -7.11
N HIS A 31 -0.60 3.39 -8.11
CA HIS A 31 -0.20 4.05 -9.35
C HIS A 31 0.30 5.47 -9.11
N GLU A 32 -0.41 6.25 -8.29
CA GLU A 32 -0.02 7.62 -7.91
C GLU A 32 1.30 7.61 -7.14
N CYS A 33 1.47 6.69 -6.18
CA CYS A 33 2.72 6.51 -5.45
C CYS A 33 3.88 6.16 -6.38
N ARG A 34 3.66 5.28 -7.38
CA ARG A 34 4.67 4.93 -8.39
C ARG A 34 5.05 6.13 -9.25
N ALA A 35 4.08 6.96 -9.64
CA ALA A 35 4.34 8.18 -10.40
C ALA A 35 5.18 9.18 -9.59
N GLN A 36 4.86 9.36 -8.30
CA GLN A 36 5.62 10.22 -7.40
C GLN A 36 7.04 9.69 -7.11
N LEU A 37 7.20 8.37 -7.03
CA LEU A 37 8.47 7.69 -6.80
C LEU A 37 9.23 7.37 -8.09
N CYS A 38 8.81 7.88 -9.25
CA CYS A 38 9.46 7.60 -10.53
C CYS A 38 10.92 8.09 -10.58
N CYS A 39 11.27 9.10 -9.78
CA CYS A 39 12.66 9.57 -9.60
C CYS A 39 13.50 8.71 -8.63
N SER A 40 12.90 7.74 -7.93
CA SER A 40 13.58 6.91 -6.92
C SER A 40 14.23 5.67 -7.54
N PRO A 41 15.26 5.09 -6.91
CA PRO A 41 15.93 3.92 -7.44
C PRO A 41 14.99 2.71 -7.54
N ALA A 42 14.95 2.15 -8.74
CA ALA A 42 14.30 0.91 -9.15
C ALA A 42 14.27 -0.23 -8.11
N ALA A 43 15.36 -0.41 -7.36
CA ALA A 43 15.54 -1.51 -6.42
C ALA A 43 14.67 -1.37 -5.16
N ALA A 44 14.36 -0.15 -4.73
CA ALA A 44 13.56 0.12 -3.52
C ALA A 44 12.14 0.63 -3.84
N MET A 45 11.84 0.90 -5.12
CA MET A 45 10.51 1.36 -5.54
C MET A 45 9.35 0.51 -5.01
N PRO A 46 9.33 -0.84 -5.10
CA PRO A 46 8.17 -1.61 -4.66
C PRO A 46 7.92 -1.50 -3.14
N GLU A 47 8.98 -1.53 -2.33
CA GLU A 47 8.88 -1.34 -0.87
C GLU A 47 8.43 0.09 -0.51
N LEU A 48 8.95 1.11 -1.19
CA LEU A 48 8.55 2.50 -0.97
C LEU A 48 7.10 2.75 -1.39
N VAL A 49 6.69 2.18 -2.53
CA VAL A 49 5.32 2.25 -3.03
C VAL A 49 4.36 1.53 -2.07
N GLU A 50 4.71 0.34 -1.58
CA GLU A 50 3.91 -0.36 -0.57
C GLU A 50 3.74 0.49 0.68
N ARG A 51 4.83 1.03 1.23
CA ARG A 51 4.79 1.87 2.43
C ARG A 51 3.95 3.12 2.24
N LEU A 52 4.16 3.84 1.13
CA LEU A 52 3.44 5.08 0.85
C LEU A 52 1.96 4.80 0.58
N ALA A 53 1.64 3.78 -0.20
CA ALA A 53 0.26 3.38 -0.46
C ALA A 53 -0.44 2.99 0.84
N ARG A 54 0.21 2.21 1.71
CA ARG A 54 -0.35 1.83 3.01
C ARG A 54 -0.63 3.04 3.89
N LEU A 55 0.27 4.03 3.94
CA LEU A 55 0.06 5.26 4.70
C LEU A 55 -1.15 6.03 4.15
N ARG A 56 -1.22 6.22 2.83
CA ARG A 56 -2.34 6.92 2.16
C ARG A 56 -3.68 6.23 2.40
N LEU A 57 -3.72 4.90 2.31
CA LEU A 57 -4.92 4.10 2.56
C LEU A 57 -5.39 4.16 4.03
N GLN A 58 -4.45 4.26 4.98
CA GLN A 58 -4.75 4.48 6.39
C GLN A 58 -5.29 5.90 6.64
N GLU A 59 -4.74 6.92 5.97
CA GLU A 59 -5.22 8.30 6.09
C GLU A 59 -6.66 8.47 5.59
N ILE A 60 -7.02 7.79 4.48
CA ILE A 60 -8.40 7.80 3.96
C ILE A 60 -9.36 6.89 4.74
N THR A 61 -8.84 5.94 5.53
CA THR A 61 -9.65 5.04 6.36
C THR A 61 -9.32 5.24 7.85
N PRO A 62 -9.67 6.39 8.46
CA PRO A 62 -9.35 6.72 9.85
C PRO A 62 -10.10 5.89 10.91
N GLY A 63 -10.65 4.72 10.54
CA GLY A 63 -11.41 3.84 11.42
C GLY A 63 -10.86 2.41 11.55
N LEU A 64 -9.73 2.08 10.89
CA LEU A 64 -9.06 0.82 11.16
C LEU A 64 -8.48 0.91 12.57
N PRO A 65 -8.77 -0.04 13.50
CA PRO A 65 -7.93 -0.14 14.69
C PRO A 65 -6.51 -0.34 14.18
N ALA A 66 -5.59 0.55 14.55
CA ALA A 66 -4.17 0.37 14.27
C ALA A 66 -3.83 -1.10 14.59
N PRO A 67 -3.09 -1.81 13.71
CA PRO A 67 -2.75 -3.21 13.98
C PRO A 67 -2.21 -3.26 15.39
N LEU A 68 -2.81 -4.12 16.22
CA LEU A 68 -2.51 -4.30 17.63
C LEU A 68 -1.02 -4.68 17.76
N VAL A 69 -0.15 -3.69 17.63
CA VAL A 69 1.29 -3.78 17.81
C VAL A 69 1.46 -3.91 19.32
N GLY A 70 1.57 -5.16 19.75
CA GLY A 70 2.06 -5.53 21.06
C GLY A 70 1.26 -4.97 22.23
N GLN A 71 0.16 -5.64 22.55
CA GLN A 71 -0.23 -5.75 23.96
C GLN A 71 0.80 -6.68 24.65
N GLY A 72 1.99 -6.11 24.90
CA GLY A 72 3.03 -6.72 25.72
C GLY A 72 2.70 -6.45 27.17
N VAL A 73 2.26 -7.52 27.83
CA VAL A 73 2.08 -7.80 29.27
C VAL A 73 2.63 -6.78 30.28
#